data_AF-A0AAN9FCR3-F1
#
_entry.id   AF-A0AAN9FCR3-F1
#
_cell.length_a   1.000
_cell.length_b   1.000
_cell.length_c   1.000
_cell.angle_alpha   90.00
_cell.angle_beta   90.00
_cell.angle_gamma   90.00
#
_symmetry.space_group_name_H-M   'P 1'
#
loop_
_entity.id
_entity.type
_entity.pdbx_description
1 polymer ?
#
loop_
_entity_poly.entity_id
_entity_poly.type
_entity_poly.pdbx_seq_one_letter_code
_entity_poly.pdbx_strand_id
1 'polypeptide(L)'
;MSIIQNSLLSPSFHTTATVPSSLSSLRIKTHFKAPIFSSTIPPPTLTRRLFLPSVSGIWDALTGNNNNNAREAMLAIRRGMFLFRQGNVLQSLVEFDKAIQLDPRQKAYLWQRGLSLYYLDRFEEGAEQFRLDVAQNPNDTEESIWCFLCEARLYGVDEARKRYLEVGRDPRPVMREAYNMFKDGGDPEKLVAAFSNSRENDYFYASLYAGLYYESQSETDAAKVHIVSACQSSYGQRSEDYMASLSKVHCQCRNWLIN
;
A
#
# COMPACT_ATOMS: atom_id res chain seq x y z
N MET A 1 -54.56 18.95 -48.22
CA MET A 1 -55.26 18.64 -49.49
C MET A 1 -54.31 17.77 -50.30
N SER A 2 -54.59 16.46 -50.47
CA SER A 2 -53.73 15.43 -51.12
C SER A 2 -52.32 15.21 -50.49
N ILE A 3 -51.75 14.02 -50.24
CA ILE A 3 -51.79 12.68 -50.88
C ILE A 3 -51.14 12.76 -52.28
N ILE A 4 -50.02 12.10 -52.62
CA ILE A 4 -49.65 10.67 -52.57
C ILE A 4 -48.19 10.53 -52.03
N GLN A 5 -47.71 9.56 -51.23
CA GLN A 5 -48.11 8.18 -50.80
C GLN A 5 -47.54 7.01 -51.62
N ASN A 6 -46.36 6.45 -51.24
CA ASN A 6 -45.93 5.05 -51.45
C ASN A 6 -44.53 4.80 -50.83
N SER A 7 -43.95 3.58 -50.78
CA SER A 7 -44.43 2.27 -50.26
C SER A 7 -43.38 1.16 -50.50
N LEU A 8 -43.32 0.13 -49.63
CA LEU A 8 -42.57 -1.15 -49.81
C LEU A 8 -41.02 -1.01 -49.77
N LEU A 9 -40.21 -2.05 -49.45
CA LEU A 9 -40.46 -3.39 -48.88
C LEU A 9 -39.26 -3.84 -48.01
N SER A 10 -39.43 -4.92 -47.24
CA SER A 10 -38.37 -5.66 -46.54
C SER A 10 -37.84 -6.84 -47.39
N PRO A 11 -36.81 -7.57 -46.92
CA PRO A 11 -37.16 -8.91 -46.42
C PRO A 11 -36.45 -9.29 -45.10
N SER A 12 -37.08 -10.22 -44.37
CA SER A 12 -36.59 -10.81 -43.12
C SER A 12 -35.78 -12.08 -43.38
N PHE A 13 -34.85 -12.42 -42.49
CA PHE A 13 -34.38 -13.80 -42.33
C PHE A 13 -34.36 -14.21 -40.86
N HIS A 14 -35.12 -15.26 -40.54
CA HIS A 14 -35.00 -16.00 -39.28
C HIS A 14 -33.92 -17.08 -39.43
N THR A 15 -33.13 -17.32 -38.38
CA THR A 15 -32.59 -18.65 -38.10
C THR A 15 -32.63 -18.92 -36.60
N THR A 16 -33.25 -20.02 -36.20
CA THR A 16 -33.37 -20.48 -34.81
C THR A 16 -32.45 -21.67 -34.56
N ALA A 17 -31.69 -21.65 -33.46
CA ALA A 17 -31.03 -22.83 -32.88
C ALA A 17 -30.98 -22.65 -31.34
N THR A 18 -31.99 -23.11 -30.60
CA THR A 18 -32.15 -24.48 -30.07
C THR A 18 -31.22 -24.78 -28.89
N VAL A 19 -31.78 -24.77 -27.68
CA VAL A 19 -31.14 -25.20 -26.43
C VAL A 19 -31.32 -26.71 -26.26
N PRO A 20 -30.25 -27.49 -26.01
CA PRO A 20 -30.36 -28.84 -25.46
C PRO A 20 -30.51 -28.80 -23.94
N SER A 21 -31.50 -29.49 -23.39
CA SER A 21 -31.73 -29.62 -21.95
C SER A 21 -31.00 -30.82 -21.33
N SER A 22 -30.80 -30.76 -20.02
CA SER A 22 -30.62 -31.89 -19.09
C SER A 22 -29.57 -32.96 -19.42
N LEU A 23 -28.54 -33.06 -18.56
CA LEU A 23 -27.99 -34.36 -18.18
C LEU A 23 -28.28 -34.64 -16.70
N SER A 24 -28.75 -35.86 -16.44
CA SER A 24 -29.28 -36.27 -15.15
C SER A 24 -28.20 -36.83 -14.21
N SER A 25 -28.52 -36.75 -12.93
CA SER A 25 -27.80 -37.31 -11.79
C SER A 25 -27.01 -38.61 -12.03
N LEU A 26 -25.69 -38.58 -11.76
CA LEU A 26 -24.93 -39.78 -11.37
C LEU A 26 -24.53 -39.70 -9.89
N ARG A 27 -25.40 -40.21 -9.02
CA ARG A 27 -25.21 -40.23 -7.56
C ARG A 27 -24.36 -41.43 -7.14
N ILE A 28 -23.04 -41.36 -7.34
CA ILE A 28 -22.11 -42.45 -7.02
C ILE A 28 -22.10 -42.68 -5.49
N LYS A 29 -22.71 -43.78 -5.03
CA LYS A 29 -22.69 -44.23 -3.64
C LYS A 29 -21.40 -45.01 -3.35
N THR A 30 -20.32 -44.32 -2.97
CA THR A 30 -19.12 -44.97 -2.42
C THR A 30 -19.37 -45.45 -0.98
N HIS A 31 -19.81 -46.69 -0.81
CA HIS A 31 -19.97 -47.33 0.50
C HIS A 31 -18.60 -47.70 1.13
N PHE A 32 -17.85 -46.70 1.60
CA PHE A 32 -16.68 -46.93 2.43
C PHE A 32 -17.09 -47.32 3.85
N LYS A 33 -16.89 -48.60 4.21
CA LYS A 33 -16.91 -49.04 5.61
C LYS A 33 -15.64 -48.54 6.30
N ALA A 34 -15.77 -47.66 7.28
CA ALA A 34 -14.68 -47.38 8.21
C ALA A 34 -14.45 -48.60 9.13
N PRO A 35 -13.20 -49.07 9.32
CA PRO A 35 -12.91 -50.11 10.30
C PRO A 35 -13.01 -49.54 11.72
N ILE A 36 -13.64 -50.29 12.62
CA ILE A 36 -13.75 -49.92 14.04
C ILE A 36 -12.39 -50.19 14.71
N PHE A 37 -11.63 -49.15 15.00
CA PHE A 37 -10.48 -49.23 15.90
C PHE A 37 -10.93 -48.93 17.33
N SER A 38 -10.60 -49.83 18.26
CA SER A 38 -10.94 -49.70 19.68
C SER A 38 -10.10 -48.62 20.36
N SER A 39 -10.75 -47.60 20.92
CA SER A 39 -10.08 -46.51 21.64
C SER A 39 -9.66 -46.92 23.06
N THR A 40 -8.45 -47.45 23.22
CA THR A 40 -7.81 -47.63 24.54
C THR A 40 -7.02 -46.38 24.90
N ILE A 41 -7.63 -45.46 25.65
CA ILE A 41 -6.99 -44.23 26.15
C ILE A 41 -6.31 -44.54 27.50
N PRO A 42 -4.97 -44.48 27.63
CA PRO A 42 -4.31 -44.50 28.93
C PRO A 42 -4.48 -43.16 29.66
N PRO A 43 -4.47 -43.14 31.01
CA PRO A 43 -4.66 -41.91 31.77
C PRO A 43 -3.50 -40.92 31.58
N PRO A 44 -3.76 -39.60 31.62
CA PRO A 44 -2.73 -38.59 31.42
C PRO A 44 -1.77 -38.53 32.63
N THR A 45 -0.52 -38.96 32.42
CA THR A 45 0.55 -38.71 33.39
C THR A 45 0.89 -37.22 33.42
N LEU A 46 0.65 -36.56 34.57
CA LEU A 46 0.95 -35.13 34.79
C LEU A 46 2.46 -34.87 34.92
N THR A 47 3.19 -35.08 33.84
CA THR A 47 4.59 -34.69 33.70
C THR A 47 4.66 -33.17 33.63
N ARG A 48 4.80 -32.53 34.80
CA ARG A 48 5.04 -31.09 34.94
C ARG A 48 6.34 -30.72 34.23
N ARG A 49 6.27 -30.46 32.92
CA ARG A 49 7.37 -29.89 32.13
C ARG A 49 7.75 -28.56 32.78
N LEU A 50 8.84 -28.57 33.53
CA LEU A 50 9.52 -27.34 33.92
C LEU A 50 9.91 -26.63 32.63
N PHE A 51 9.29 -25.48 32.39
CA PHE A 51 9.60 -24.63 31.25
C PHE A 51 10.94 -23.95 31.54
N LEU A 52 12.03 -24.71 31.41
CA LEU A 52 13.37 -24.17 31.35
C LEU A 52 13.45 -23.36 30.05
N PRO A 53 13.52 -22.02 30.09
CA PRO A 53 13.86 -21.27 28.88
C PRO A 53 15.21 -21.79 28.38
N SER A 54 15.38 -21.88 27.06
CA SER A 54 16.66 -22.34 26.50
C SER A 54 17.78 -21.44 27.00
N VAL A 55 18.93 -22.03 27.37
CA VAL A 55 20.04 -21.28 27.96
C VAL A 55 20.50 -20.14 27.05
N SER A 56 20.35 -20.30 25.72
CA SER A 56 20.51 -19.24 24.72
C SER A 56 19.74 -17.97 25.10
N GLY A 57 18.42 -18.03 25.31
CA GLY A 57 17.61 -16.82 25.56
C GLY A 57 18.01 -16.02 26.80
N ILE A 58 18.67 -16.66 27.78
CA ILE A 58 19.27 -15.99 28.94
C ILE A 58 20.70 -15.50 28.62
N TRP A 59 21.49 -16.28 27.87
CA TRP A 59 22.84 -15.88 27.43
C TRP A 59 22.83 -14.71 26.45
N ASP A 60 21.93 -14.69 25.47
CA ASP A 60 21.76 -13.64 24.46
C ASP A 60 21.37 -12.29 25.10
N ALA A 61 20.64 -12.34 26.21
CA ALA A 61 20.28 -11.19 27.03
C ALA A 61 21.45 -10.71 27.92
N LEU A 62 22.29 -11.60 28.44
CA LEU A 62 23.41 -11.28 29.32
C LEU A 62 24.73 -10.93 28.59
N THR A 63 24.88 -11.28 27.31
CA THR A 63 26.11 -11.05 26.51
C THR A 63 26.13 -9.77 25.71
N GLY A 64 24.99 -9.10 25.52
CA GLY A 64 24.86 -7.99 24.58
C GLY A 64 24.74 -8.42 23.12
N ASN A 65 24.53 -9.72 22.81
CA ASN A 65 24.18 -10.17 21.46
C ASN A 65 22.94 -9.41 20.93
N ASN A 66 21.92 -9.26 21.79
CA ASN A 66 20.73 -8.44 21.52
C ASN A 66 21.05 -6.96 21.18
N ASN A 67 22.06 -6.36 21.83
CA ASN A 67 22.48 -4.98 21.56
C ASN A 67 23.22 -4.85 20.21
N ASN A 68 23.98 -5.87 19.80
CA ASN A 68 24.57 -5.93 18.46
C ASN A 68 23.49 -6.05 17.40
N ASN A 69 22.52 -6.97 17.56
CA ASN A 69 21.42 -7.13 16.62
C ASN A 69 20.60 -5.84 16.45
N ALA A 70 20.26 -5.15 17.56
CA ALA A 70 19.55 -3.87 17.50
C ALA A 70 20.39 -2.78 16.79
N ARG A 71 21.70 -2.72 17.03
CA ARG A 71 22.62 -1.79 16.34
C ARG A 71 22.71 -2.10 14.83
N GLU A 72 22.73 -3.37 14.46
CA GLU A 72 22.79 -3.80 13.06
C GLU A 72 21.46 -3.63 12.33
N ALA A 73 20.32 -3.81 13.02
CA ALA A 73 19.00 -3.43 12.51
C ALA A 73 18.96 -1.93 12.19
N MET A 74 19.42 -1.06 13.10
CA MET A 74 19.50 0.39 12.86
C MET A 74 20.44 0.78 11.71
N LEU A 75 21.50 -0.01 11.44
CA LEU A 75 22.36 0.18 10.27
C LEU A 75 21.67 -0.27 8.98
N ALA A 76 20.92 -1.37 9.02
CA ALA A 76 20.12 -1.86 7.89
C ALA A 76 18.99 -0.89 7.53
N ILE A 77 18.27 -0.32 8.50
CA ILE A 77 17.27 0.75 8.27
C ILE A 77 17.89 1.93 7.53
N ARG A 78 19.05 2.43 7.99
CA ARG A 78 19.75 3.55 7.36
C ARG A 78 20.19 3.24 5.93
N ARG A 79 20.61 1.99 5.64
CA ARG A 79 20.91 1.52 4.28
C ARG A 79 19.65 1.40 3.43
N GLY A 80 18.56 0.88 3.97
CA GLY A 80 17.26 0.80 3.30
C GLY A 80 16.76 2.17 2.85
N MET A 81 16.82 3.17 3.74
CA MET A 81 16.51 4.56 3.42
C MET A 81 17.46 5.15 2.36
N PHE A 82 18.77 4.90 2.46
CA PHE A 82 19.76 5.41 1.51
C PHE A 82 19.57 4.81 0.10
N LEU A 83 19.35 3.50 0.00
CA LEU A 83 19.07 2.79 -1.24
C LEU A 83 17.78 3.28 -1.89
N PHE A 84 16.73 3.56 -1.11
CA PHE A 84 15.50 4.15 -1.64
C PHE A 84 15.77 5.52 -2.29
N ARG A 85 16.52 6.42 -1.61
CA ARG A 85 16.89 7.73 -2.17
C ARG A 85 17.71 7.65 -3.47
N GLN A 86 18.31 6.51 -3.79
CA GLN A 86 19.02 6.25 -5.05
C GLN A 86 18.13 5.60 -6.14
N GLY A 87 16.83 5.40 -5.89
CA GLY A 87 15.96 4.62 -6.77
C GLY A 87 16.18 3.10 -6.71
N ASN A 88 17.04 2.61 -5.81
CA ASN A 88 17.32 1.18 -5.63
C ASN A 88 16.25 0.50 -4.74
N VAL A 89 14.98 0.64 -5.12
CA VAL A 89 13.80 0.27 -4.32
C VAL A 89 13.81 -1.20 -3.87
N LEU A 90 14.19 -2.13 -4.75
CA LEU A 90 14.29 -3.56 -4.39
C LEU A 90 15.31 -3.79 -3.25
N GLN A 91 16.50 -3.21 -3.37
CA GLN A 91 17.56 -3.34 -2.35
C GLN A 91 17.22 -2.59 -1.06
N SER A 92 16.44 -1.51 -1.16
CA SER A 92 15.85 -0.82 -0.01
C SER A 92 14.98 -1.76 0.82
N LEU A 93 14.03 -2.45 0.17
CA LEU A 93 13.16 -3.41 0.84
C LEU A 93 13.95 -4.58 1.47
N VAL A 94 15.00 -5.08 0.80
CA VAL A 94 15.86 -6.14 1.33
C VAL A 94 16.55 -5.73 2.65
N GLU A 95 17.10 -4.52 2.76
CA GLU A 95 17.69 -4.06 4.03
C GLU A 95 16.62 -3.73 5.10
N PHE A 96 15.39 -3.33 4.73
CA PHE A 96 14.28 -3.18 5.69
C PHE A 96 13.76 -4.54 6.22
N ASP A 97 13.56 -5.54 5.35
CA ASP A 97 13.18 -6.90 5.76
C ASP A 97 14.26 -7.53 6.65
N LYS A 98 15.54 -7.27 6.36
CA LYS A 98 16.68 -7.65 7.21
C LYS A 98 16.69 -6.93 8.56
N ALA A 99 16.34 -5.65 8.62
CA ALA A 99 16.22 -4.94 9.90
C ALA A 99 15.16 -5.59 10.81
N ILE A 100 14.04 -6.02 10.24
CA ILE A 100 12.97 -6.75 10.94
C ILE A 100 13.41 -8.15 11.37
N GLN A 101 14.27 -8.83 10.60
CA GLN A 101 14.86 -10.12 11.01
C GLN A 101 15.83 -9.98 12.19
N LEU A 102 16.61 -8.89 12.22
CA LEU A 102 17.57 -8.60 13.30
C LEU A 102 16.88 -8.09 14.58
N ASP A 103 15.85 -7.26 14.43
CA ASP A 103 15.01 -6.78 15.54
C ASP A 103 13.54 -6.64 15.09
N PRO A 104 12.68 -7.64 15.39
CA PRO A 104 11.27 -7.63 14.99
C PRO A 104 10.46 -6.43 15.51
N ARG A 105 10.91 -5.76 16.58
CA ARG A 105 10.24 -4.59 17.15
C ARG A 105 10.24 -3.40 16.17
N GLN A 106 11.23 -3.34 15.28
CA GLN A 106 11.35 -2.26 14.29
C GLN A 106 10.19 -2.26 13.28
N LYS A 107 9.52 -3.41 13.05
CA LYS A 107 8.46 -3.52 12.04
C LYS A 107 7.32 -2.51 12.24
N ALA A 108 7.01 -2.14 13.48
CA ALA A 108 5.91 -1.22 13.80
C ALA A 108 6.23 0.27 13.58
N TYR A 109 7.45 0.62 13.12
CA TYR A 109 7.92 1.99 12.94
C TYR A 109 8.65 2.20 11.59
N LEU A 110 8.28 1.41 10.57
CA LEU A 110 8.94 1.34 9.28
C LEU A 110 7.99 1.67 8.11
N TRP A 111 7.28 2.80 8.18
CA TRP A 111 6.54 3.36 7.04
C TRP A 111 7.37 3.46 5.75
N GLN A 112 8.69 3.70 5.83
CA GLN A 112 9.55 3.72 4.63
C GLN A 112 9.60 2.36 3.91
N ARG A 113 9.41 1.25 4.62
CA ARG A 113 9.25 -0.08 4.04
C ARG A 113 7.95 -0.18 3.24
N GLY A 114 6.88 0.45 3.71
CA GLY A 114 5.59 0.57 3.01
C GLY A 114 5.74 1.30 1.67
N LEU A 115 6.56 2.36 1.64
CA LEU A 115 6.87 3.08 0.39
C LEU A 115 7.66 2.20 -0.59
N SER A 116 8.69 1.47 -0.11
CA SER A 116 9.41 0.51 -0.96
C SER A 116 8.51 -0.62 -1.46
N LEU A 117 7.46 -1.01 -0.71
CA LEU A 117 6.45 -1.98 -1.16
C LEU A 117 5.51 -1.40 -2.23
N TYR A 118 5.06 -0.14 -2.09
CA TYR A 118 4.25 0.55 -3.11
C TYR A 118 4.95 0.61 -4.47
N TYR A 119 6.24 1.00 -4.49
CA TYR A 119 7.04 1.08 -5.72
C TYR A 119 7.52 -0.29 -6.26
N LEU A 120 7.15 -1.40 -5.61
CA LEU A 120 7.34 -2.77 -6.09
C LEU A 120 6.00 -3.49 -6.33
N ASP A 121 4.90 -2.73 -6.44
CA ASP A 121 3.51 -3.17 -6.60
C ASP A 121 3.01 -4.18 -5.52
N ARG A 122 3.70 -4.28 -4.37
CA ARG A 122 3.34 -5.15 -3.21
C ARG A 122 2.34 -4.46 -2.29
N PHE A 123 1.23 -3.99 -2.86
CA PHE A 123 0.28 -3.07 -2.22
C PHE A 123 -0.39 -3.62 -0.95
N GLU A 124 -0.68 -4.92 -0.87
CA GLU A 124 -1.34 -5.50 0.31
C GLU A 124 -0.43 -5.41 1.56
N GLU A 125 0.85 -5.78 1.39
CA GLU A 125 1.87 -5.61 2.44
C GLU A 125 2.18 -4.14 2.70
N GLY A 126 2.11 -3.27 1.70
CA GLY A 126 2.28 -1.82 1.84
C GLY A 126 1.21 -1.22 2.76
N ALA A 127 -0.07 -1.45 2.44
CA ALA A 127 -1.20 -1.00 3.25
C ALA A 127 -1.12 -1.52 4.69
N GLU A 128 -0.76 -2.80 4.88
CA GLU A 128 -0.57 -3.37 6.22
C GLU A 128 0.63 -2.73 6.95
N GLN A 129 1.72 -2.43 6.25
CA GLN A 129 2.87 -1.74 6.85
C GLN A 129 2.52 -0.33 7.33
N PHE A 130 1.62 0.38 6.65
CA PHE A 130 1.13 1.69 7.09
C PHE A 130 0.13 1.60 8.25
N ARG A 131 -0.79 0.61 8.27
CA ARG A 131 -1.67 0.36 9.43
C ARG A 131 -0.88 0.07 10.71
N LEU A 132 0.22 -0.68 10.59
CA LEU A 132 1.11 -0.98 11.72
C LEU A 132 1.80 0.27 12.29
N ASP A 133 2.20 1.22 11.42
CA ASP A 133 2.86 2.47 11.85
C ASP A 133 1.86 3.45 12.48
N VAL A 134 0.67 3.64 11.85
CA VAL A 134 -0.43 4.44 12.41
C VAL A 134 -0.90 3.92 13.78
N ALA A 135 -0.87 2.59 13.99
CA ALA A 135 -1.19 1.99 15.29
C ALA A 135 -0.17 2.34 16.39
N GLN A 136 1.00 2.88 16.05
CA GLN A 136 1.97 3.48 16.98
C GLN A 136 1.90 5.02 16.98
N ASN A 137 1.71 5.61 15.81
CA ASN A 137 1.76 7.04 15.53
C ASN A 137 0.40 7.57 15.04
N PRO A 138 -0.67 7.59 15.88
CA PRO A 138 -2.05 7.80 15.46
C PRO A 138 -2.40 9.25 15.05
N ASN A 139 -1.41 10.09 14.75
CA ASN A 139 -1.58 11.45 14.24
C ASN A 139 -0.92 11.64 12.86
N ASP A 140 -0.13 10.68 12.36
CA ASP A 140 0.55 10.89 11.09
C ASP A 140 -0.38 10.63 9.90
N THR A 141 -0.43 11.63 9.04
CA THR A 141 -1.38 11.75 7.94
C THR A 141 -0.85 11.11 6.66
N GLU A 142 0.47 11.05 6.51
CA GLU A 142 1.10 10.52 5.30
C GLU A 142 0.83 9.02 5.17
N GLU A 143 0.99 8.26 6.26
CA GLU A 143 0.73 6.82 6.33
C GLU A 143 -0.74 6.49 6.02
N SER A 144 -1.69 7.34 6.41
CA SER A 144 -3.11 7.23 6.01
C SER A 144 -3.27 7.34 4.50
N ILE A 145 -2.68 8.39 3.89
CA ILE A 145 -2.74 8.62 2.45
C ILE A 145 -2.04 7.49 1.70
N TRP A 146 -0.89 7.00 2.17
CA TRP A 146 -0.18 5.88 1.55
C TRP A 146 -0.88 4.53 1.72
N CYS A 147 -1.59 4.31 2.84
CA CYS A 147 -2.50 3.18 2.98
C CYS A 147 -3.62 3.25 1.94
N PHE A 148 -4.25 4.42 1.75
CA PHE A 148 -5.25 4.63 0.70
C PHE A 148 -4.66 4.40 -0.71
N LEU A 149 -3.46 4.91 -1.01
CA LEU A 149 -2.82 4.71 -2.33
C LEU A 149 -2.56 3.23 -2.62
N CYS A 150 -2.10 2.46 -1.63
CA CYS A 150 -2.01 1.01 -1.74
C CYS A 150 -3.38 0.36 -1.98
N GLU A 151 -4.40 0.73 -1.21
CA GLU A 151 -5.75 0.14 -1.36
C GLU A 151 -6.43 0.53 -2.68
N ALA A 152 -6.21 1.75 -3.20
CA ALA A 152 -6.74 2.20 -4.48
C ALA A 152 -6.16 1.39 -5.64
N ARG A 153 -4.88 0.98 -5.54
CA ARG A 153 -4.22 0.07 -6.50
C ARG A 153 -4.68 -1.39 -6.40
N LEU A 154 -5.37 -1.79 -5.32
CA LEU A 154 -5.95 -3.13 -5.13
C LEU A 154 -7.45 -3.21 -5.46
N TYR A 155 -8.21 -2.19 -5.05
CA TYR A 155 -9.68 -2.22 -4.98
C TYR A 155 -10.37 -1.05 -5.71
N GLY A 156 -9.60 -0.07 -6.20
CA GLY A 156 -10.12 1.17 -6.76
C GLY A 156 -10.36 2.27 -5.71
N VAL A 157 -10.39 3.53 -6.18
CA VAL A 157 -10.53 4.75 -5.36
C VAL A 157 -11.74 4.70 -4.43
N ASP A 158 -12.91 4.29 -4.93
CA ASP A 158 -14.16 4.30 -4.14
C ASP A 158 -14.15 3.30 -2.97
N GLU A 159 -13.54 2.12 -3.15
CA GLU A 159 -13.43 1.12 -2.07
C GLU A 159 -12.34 1.50 -1.07
N ALA A 160 -11.20 2.03 -1.55
CA ALA A 160 -10.16 2.57 -0.68
C ALA A 160 -10.67 3.75 0.16
N ARG A 161 -11.56 4.59 -0.39
CA ARG A 161 -12.20 5.70 0.33
C ARG A 161 -13.17 5.22 1.41
N LYS A 162 -13.93 4.15 1.17
CA LYS A 162 -14.79 3.52 2.20
C LYS A 162 -14.00 2.87 3.34
N ARG A 163 -12.72 2.59 3.12
CA ARG A 163 -11.79 1.91 4.05
C ARG A 163 -10.73 2.87 4.63
N TYR A 164 -10.89 4.17 4.41
CA TYR A 164 -9.87 5.17 4.68
C TYR A 164 -9.40 5.16 6.14
N LEU A 165 -8.08 5.19 6.34
CA LEU A 165 -7.45 4.96 7.64
C LEU A 165 -7.50 6.22 8.51
N GLU A 166 -8.55 6.37 9.31
CA GLU A 166 -8.75 7.59 10.09
C GLU A 166 -7.68 7.82 11.17
N VAL A 167 -7.07 9.00 11.17
CA VAL A 167 -6.03 9.43 12.13
C VAL A 167 -6.36 10.78 12.78
N GLY A 168 -5.57 11.13 13.81
CA GLY A 168 -5.60 12.42 14.48
C GLY A 168 -5.08 13.58 13.62
N ARG A 169 -5.15 14.79 14.19
CA ARG A 169 -5.01 16.05 13.44
C ARG A 169 -3.54 16.48 13.28
N ASP A 170 -2.98 16.27 12.08
CA ASP A 170 -1.64 16.78 11.71
C ASP A 170 -1.52 18.31 11.95
N PRO A 171 -0.43 18.80 12.56
CA PRO A 171 -0.18 20.24 12.75
C PRO A 171 0.01 21.03 11.44
N ARG A 172 0.52 20.41 10.38
CA ARG A 172 0.82 21.01 9.06
C ARG A 172 -0.49 21.33 8.31
N PRO A 173 -0.74 22.59 7.89
CA PRO A 173 -1.97 22.92 7.14
C PRO A 173 -2.11 22.15 5.83
N VAL A 174 -1.04 22.09 5.03
CA VAL A 174 -1.03 21.37 3.75
C VAL A 174 -1.44 19.90 3.89
N MET A 175 -0.99 19.23 4.96
CA MET A 175 -1.31 17.82 5.16
C MET A 175 -2.76 17.58 5.54
N ARG A 176 -3.38 18.48 6.31
CA ARG A 176 -4.82 18.37 6.59
C ARG A 176 -5.67 18.56 5.34
N GLU A 177 -5.31 19.49 4.46
CA GLU A 177 -6.03 19.67 3.19
C GLU A 177 -5.83 18.46 2.26
N ALA A 178 -4.61 17.91 2.17
CA ALA A 178 -4.33 16.68 1.44
C ALA A 178 -5.11 15.48 2.02
N TYR A 179 -5.12 15.30 3.33
CA TYR A 179 -5.86 14.26 4.04
C TYR A 179 -7.35 14.29 3.70
N ASN A 180 -7.98 15.47 3.82
CA ASN A 180 -9.40 15.67 3.48
C ASN A 180 -9.65 15.38 1.99
N MET A 181 -8.76 15.84 1.09
CA MET A 181 -8.88 15.59 -0.35
C MET A 181 -8.87 14.09 -0.68
N PHE A 182 -8.00 13.29 -0.05
CA PHE A 182 -8.01 11.84 -0.22
C PHE A 182 -9.24 11.17 0.44
N LYS A 183 -9.55 11.55 1.69
CA LYS A 183 -10.66 10.99 2.50
C LYS A 183 -12.04 11.23 1.90
N ASP A 184 -12.35 12.46 1.54
CA ASP A 184 -13.70 12.89 1.17
C ASP A 184 -13.83 13.14 -0.35
N GLY A 185 -12.69 13.22 -1.06
CA GLY A 185 -12.59 13.72 -2.42
C GLY A 185 -12.34 15.23 -2.45
N GLY A 186 -11.68 15.71 -3.50
CA GLY A 186 -11.38 17.14 -3.62
C GLY A 186 -10.83 17.54 -4.97
N ASP A 187 -10.25 18.74 -4.99
CA ASP A 187 -9.70 19.40 -6.18
C ASP A 187 -8.21 19.67 -5.96
N PRO A 188 -7.32 18.92 -6.63
CA PRO A 188 -5.88 19.07 -6.47
C PRO A 188 -5.33 20.46 -6.86
N GLU A 189 -5.96 21.15 -7.82
CA GLU A 189 -5.56 22.50 -8.20
C GLU A 189 -5.89 23.51 -7.10
N LYS A 190 -7.00 23.31 -6.35
CA LYS A 190 -7.27 24.13 -5.15
C LYS A 190 -6.24 23.88 -4.06
N LEU A 191 -5.79 22.64 -3.84
CA LEU A 191 -4.73 22.31 -2.89
C LEU A 191 -3.43 23.03 -3.25
N VAL A 192 -2.98 22.94 -4.51
CA VAL A 192 -1.74 23.59 -4.98
C VAL A 192 -1.88 25.12 -4.97
N ALA A 193 -3.01 25.67 -5.41
CA ALA A 193 -3.26 27.11 -5.38
C ALA A 193 -3.21 27.68 -3.95
N ALA A 194 -3.78 26.98 -2.95
CA ALA A 194 -3.77 27.42 -1.56
C ALA A 194 -2.35 27.55 -0.97
N PHE A 195 -1.42 26.67 -1.36
CA PHE A 195 -0.04 26.68 -0.85
C PHE A 195 1.00 27.29 -1.81
N SER A 196 0.58 27.72 -3.01
CA SER A 196 1.42 28.37 -4.04
C SER A 196 2.31 29.52 -3.55
N ASN A 197 1.82 30.31 -2.60
CA ASN A 197 2.51 31.45 -2.01
C ASN A 197 2.87 31.24 -0.51
N SER A 198 2.86 29.98 -0.06
CA SER A 198 3.25 29.58 1.30
C SER A 198 4.76 29.28 1.39
N ARG A 199 5.20 28.53 2.40
CA ARG A 199 6.62 28.13 2.51
C ARG A 199 6.96 27.15 1.39
N GLU A 200 8.24 27.09 1.00
CA GLU A 200 8.70 26.20 -0.08
C GLU A 200 8.35 24.72 0.18
N ASN A 201 8.38 24.29 1.45
CA ASN A 201 7.96 22.95 1.85
C ASN A 201 6.44 22.74 1.70
N ASP A 202 5.62 23.77 1.97
CA ASP A 202 4.16 23.66 1.92
C ASP A 202 3.69 23.52 0.46
N TYR A 203 4.29 24.30 -0.46
CA TYR A 203 4.08 24.13 -1.90
C TYR A 203 4.55 22.75 -2.40
N PHE A 204 5.73 22.30 -1.97
CA PHE A 204 6.26 20.98 -2.31
C PHE A 204 5.28 19.86 -1.93
N TYR A 205 4.80 19.84 -0.67
CA TYR A 205 3.88 18.82 -0.19
C TYR A 205 2.51 18.91 -0.87
N ALA A 206 2.01 20.11 -1.16
CA ALA A 206 0.76 20.31 -1.88
C ALA A 206 0.83 19.73 -3.31
N SER A 207 1.90 20.02 -4.05
CA SER A 207 2.10 19.54 -5.41
C SER A 207 2.42 18.03 -5.45
N LEU A 208 3.19 17.51 -4.48
CA LEU A 208 3.42 16.07 -4.33
C LEU A 208 2.10 15.31 -4.14
N TYR A 209 1.27 15.71 -3.19
CA TYR A 209 0.03 15.01 -2.88
C TYR A 209 -1.09 15.25 -3.92
N ALA A 210 -1.10 16.39 -4.61
CA ALA A 210 -1.91 16.60 -5.81
C ALA A 210 -1.55 15.60 -6.93
N GLY A 211 -0.26 15.41 -7.20
CA GLY A 211 0.21 14.46 -8.21
C GLY A 211 -0.13 13.01 -7.88
N LEU A 212 0.02 12.60 -6.61
CA LEU A 212 -0.37 11.27 -6.14
C LEU A 212 -1.89 11.05 -6.21
N TYR A 213 -2.70 12.08 -5.96
CA TYR A 213 -4.15 12.01 -6.09
C TYR A 213 -4.55 11.75 -7.55
N TYR A 214 -4.01 12.52 -8.49
CA TYR A 214 -4.22 12.28 -9.92
C TYR A 214 -3.74 10.90 -10.38
N GLU A 215 -2.60 10.38 -9.88
CA GLU A 215 -2.19 9.00 -10.18
C GLU A 215 -3.25 7.98 -9.72
N SER A 216 -3.81 8.16 -8.52
CA SER A 216 -4.84 7.26 -7.99
C SER A 216 -6.13 7.23 -8.83
N GLN A 217 -6.47 8.35 -9.49
CA GLN A 217 -7.60 8.45 -10.44
C GLN A 217 -7.22 8.03 -11.89
N SER A 218 -6.01 7.53 -12.12
CA SER A 218 -5.44 7.23 -13.45
C SER A 218 -5.22 8.44 -14.39
N GLU A 219 -5.22 9.65 -13.86
CA GLU A 219 -5.00 10.90 -14.60
C GLU A 219 -3.50 11.19 -14.79
N THR A 220 -2.81 10.28 -15.51
CA THR A 220 -1.35 10.20 -15.59
C THR A 220 -0.66 11.50 -16.01
N ASP A 221 -1.22 12.28 -16.94
CA ASP A 221 -0.60 13.52 -17.40
C ASP A 221 -0.67 14.64 -16.36
N ALA A 222 -1.80 14.78 -15.65
CA ALA A 222 -1.94 15.72 -14.54
C ALA A 222 -1.06 15.30 -13.35
N ALA A 223 -1.01 14.00 -13.04
CA ALA A 223 -0.10 13.44 -12.04
C ALA A 223 1.36 13.81 -12.34
N LYS A 224 1.79 13.64 -13.59
CA LYS A 224 3.14 13.98 -14.04
C LYS A 224 3.47 15.46 -13.88
N VAL A 225 2.56 16.37 -14.29
CA VAL A 225 2.76 17.82 -14.13
C VAL A 225 3.06 18.17 -12.67
N HIS A 226 2.27 17.63 -11.73
CA HIS A 226 2.41 17.96 -10.31
C HIS A 226 3.62 17.27 -9.65
N ILE A 227 3.88 15.98 -9.89
CA ILE A 227 5.05 15.30 -9.31
C ILE A 227 6.37 15.90 -9.84
N VAL A 228 6.45 16.24 -11.12
CA VAL A 228 7.63 16.92 -11.68
C VAL A 228 7.76 18.34 -11.12
N SER A 229 6.66 19.08 -10.97
CA SER A 229 6.66 20.43 -10.34
C SER A 229 7.12 20.39 -8.88
N ALA A 230 6.68 19.40 -8.10
CA ALA A 230 7.18 19.14 -6.76
C ALA A 230 8.68 18.87 -6.78
N CYS A 231 9.14 17.97 -7.67
CA CYS A 231 10.56 17.62 -7.80
C CYS A 231 11.45 18.81 -8.23
N GLN A 232 10.96 19.68 -9.11
CA GLN A 232 11.67 20.87 -9.61
C GLN A 232 11.58 22.08 -8.67
N SER A 233 10.70 22.05 -7.66
CA SER A 233 10.60 23.12 -6.65
C SER A 233 11.92 23.32 -5.88
N SER A 234 12.14 24.53 -5.36
CA SER A 234 13.31 24.88 -4.54
C SER A 234 13.55 23.87 -3.39
N TYR A 235 12.47 23.47 -2.71
CA TYR A 235 12.52 22.46 -1.65
C TYR A 235 12.81 21.05 -2.20
N GLY A 236 12.09 20.63 -3.26
CA GLY A 236 12.27 19.33 -3.90
C GLY A 236 13.69 19.12 -4.42
N GLN A 237 14.32 20.15 -4.98
CA GLN A 237 15.72 20.10 -5.43
C GLN A 237 16.73 20.02 -4.27
N ARG A 238 16.54 20.84 -3.22
CA ARG A 238 17.58 21.13 -2.22
C ARG A 238 17.47 20.37 -0.89
N SER A 239 16.30 19.81 -0.58
CA SER A 239 16.04 19.17 0.72
C SER A 239 16.57 17.74 0.79
N GLU A 240 17.15 17.36 1.94
CA GLU A 240 17.51 15.96 2.28
C GLU A 240 16.30 15.13 2.79
N ASP A 241 15.14 15.77 2.86
CA ASP A 241 13.84 15.17 3.21
C ASP A 241 13.54 13.90 2.41
N TYR A 242 12.86 12.95 3.07
CA TYR A 242 12.60 11.64 2.48
C TYR A 242 11.56 11.70 1.35
N MET A 243 10.60 12.62 1.42
CA MET A 243 9.56 12.82 0.42
C MET A 243 10.08 13.65 -0.76
N ALA A 244 10.97 14.63 -0.51
CA ALA A 244 11.78 15.28 -1.54
C ALA A 244 12.72 14.31 -2.29
N SER A 245 13.03 13.16 -1.69
CA SER A 245 13.69 12.04 -2.38
C SER A 245 12.69 11.14 -3.11
N LEU A 246 11.53 10.85 -2.49
CA LEU A 246 10.46 10.04 -3.08
C LEU A 246 9.91 10.62 -4.38
N SER A 247 9.77 11.94 -4.53
CA SER A 247 9.32 12.55 -5.80
C SER A 247 10.25 12.24 -6.98
N LYS A 248 11.56 12.15 -6.73
CA LYS A 248 12.58 11.75 -7.71
C LYS A 248 12.48 10.26 -8.05
N VAL A 249 12.34 9.41 -7.02
CA VAL A 249 12.10 7.97 -7.18
C VAL A 249 10.82 7.70 -7.96
N HIS A 250 9.74 8.45 -7.70
CA HIS A 250 8.48 8.36 -8.42
C HIS A 250 8.67 8.64 -9.91
N CYS A 251 9.30 9.77 -10.25
CA CYS A 251 9.61 10.11 -11.65
C CYS A 251 10.45 9.01 -12.33
N GLN A 252 11.47 8.48 -11.65
CA GLN A 252 12.28 7.37 -12.15
C GLN A 252 11.43 6.11 -12.39
N CYS A 253 10.62 5.68 -11.42
CA CYS A 253 9.73 4.52 -11.51
C CYS A 253 8.60 4.68 -12.54
N ARG A 254 8.35 5.90 -13.06
CA ARG A 254 7.37 6.18 -14.13
C ARG A 254 8.01 6.60 -15.46
N ASN A 255 9.34 6.62 -15.55
CA ASN A 255 10.10 7.14 -16.70
C ASN A 255 9.73 8.60 -17.07
N TRP A 256 9.39 9.42 -16.06
CA TRP A 256 9.12 10.84 -16.24
C TRP A 256 10.42 11.63 -16.19
N LEU A 257 10.72 12.32 -17.28
CA LEU A 257 11.89 13.20 -17.37
C LEU A 257 11.71 14.41 -16.45
N ILE A 258 12.65 14.56 -15.52
CA ILE A 258 12.89 15.80 -14.76
C ILE A 258 13.97 16.54 -15.54
N ASN A 259 13.57 17.59 -16.27
CA ASN A 259 14.47 18.47 -17.02
C ASN A 259 14.97 19.64 -16.15
#